data_AF-A0AAW0CPX2-F1
#
_entry.id   AF-A0AAW0CPX2-F1
#
_cell.length_a   1.000
_cell.length_b   1.000
_cell.length_c   1.000
_cell.angle_alpha   90.00
_cell.angle_beta   90.00
_cell.angle_gamma   90.00
#
_symmetry.space_group_name_H-M   'P 1'
#
loop_
_entity.id
_entity.type
_entity.pdbx_description
1 polymer ?
#
loop_
_entity_poly.entity_id
_entity_poly.type
_entity_poly.pdbx_seq_one_letter_code
_entity_poly.pdbx_strand_id
1 'polypeptide(L)'
;MSSYGALYGCQYHGGWRTWRRSVTIWVHSFRLPADTNATIKMEVGIEETACILSLSTTSPNIYHLKDVIVGKIYFLLVRIKIKHMELSIIRRETTGSPPNRYNESETTTKFEIMDGGPVWAKRYLSNSS
;
A
#
# COMPACT_ATOMS: atom_id res chain seq x y z
N MET A 1 -29.46 -9.54 9.86
CA MET A 1 -30.33 -10.47 9.10
C MET A 1 -30.05 -10.29 7.62
N SER A 2 -29.21 -11.15 7.03
CA SER A 2 -29.18 -11.34 5.58
C SER A 2 -28.92 -12.82 5.34
N SER A 3 -29.82 -13.44 4.59
CA SER A 3 -30.02 -14.87 4.44
C SER A 3 -28.90 -15.50 3.61
N TYR A 4 -28.07 -16.37 4.21
CA TYR A 4 -27.20 -17.29 3.48
C TYR A 4 -28.04 -18.44 2.89
N GLY A 5 -28.61 -18.22 1.71
CA GLY A 5 -29.29 -19.27 0.94
C GLY A 5 -28.25 -20.21 0.33
N ALA A 6 -28.25 -21.48 0.73
CA ALA A 6 -27.46 -22.52 0.07
C ALA A 6 -27.98 -22.73 -1.35
N LEU A 7 -27.13 -22.55 -2.37
CA LEU A 7 -27.44 -22.88 -3.76
C LEU A 7 -27.45 -24.41 -3.92
N TYR A 8 -28.63 -25.01 -3.91
CA TYR A 8 -28.82 -26.44 -4.22
C TYR A 8 -28.89 -26.61 -5.75
N GLY A 9 -27.83 -27.16 -6.35
CA GLY A 9 -27.86 -27.61 -7.75
C GLY A 9 -28.07 -29.12 -7.84
N CYS A 10 -29.10 -29.58 -8.57
CA CYS A 10 -29.30 -30.97 -8.95
C CYS A 10 -28.81 -31.17 -10.39
N GLN A 11 -27.81 -32.02 -10.61
CA GLN A 11 -27.26 -32.30 -11.94
C GLN A 11 -27.57 -33.76 -12.30
N TYR A 12 -28.17 -33.99 -13.47
CA TYR A 12 -28.51 -35.33 -13.96
C TYR A 12 -27.34 -35.91 -14.77
N HIS A 13 -26.77 -37.02 -14.30
CA HIS A 13 -25.87 -37.86 -15.10
C HIS A 13 -26.34 -39.32 -14.99
N GLY A 14 -26.67 -39.94 -16.12
CA GLY A 14 -26.88 -41.39 -16.21
C GLY A 14 -27.98 -41.98 -15.32
N GLY A 15 -29.07 -41.25 -15.06
CA GLY A 15 -30.23 -41.77 -14.32
C GLY A 15 -30.17 -41.66 -12.79
N TRP A 16 -29.09 -41.11 -12.22
CA TRP A 16 -28.97 -40.88 -10.77
C TRP A 16 -29.00 -39.37 -10.46
N ARG A 17 -29.67 -38.99 -9.36
CA ARG A 17 -29.69 -37.61 -8.85
C ARG A 17 -28.57 -37.42 -7.84
N THR A 18 -27.61 -36.56 -8.16
CA THR A 18 -26.53 -36.18 -7.24
C THR A 18 -26.81 -34.78 -6.68
N TRP A 19 -26.79 -34.66 -5.35
CA TRP A 19 -26.90 -33.36 -4.66
C TRP A 19 -25.50 -32.82 -4.36
N ARG A 20 -25.21 -31.59 -4.79
CA ARG A 20 -23.96 -30.89 -4.43
C ARG A 20 -24.28 -29.74 -3.49
N ARG A 21 -23.59 -29.70 -2.34
CA ARG A 21 -23.56 -28.55 -1.44
C ARG A 21 -22.14 -27.98 -1.45
N SER A 22 -22.02 -26.70 -1.74
CA SER A 22 -20.76 -25.97 -1.61
C SER A 22 -20.84 -25.05 -0.41
N VAL A 23 -19.76 -24.97 0.37
CA VAL A 23 -19.61 -24.03 1.49
C VAL A 23 -18.34 -23.24 1.25
N THR A 24 -18.43 -21.92 1.37
CA THR A 24 -17.27 -21.03 1.31
C THR A 24 -16.65 -20.96 2.69
N ILE A 25 -15.34 -21.21 2.78
CA ILE A 25 -14.55 -21.05 3.99
C ILE A 25 -13.42 -20.05 3.74
N TRP A 26 -13.03 -19.31 4.78
CA TRP A 26 -11.88 -18.42 4.73
C TRP A 26 -10.64 -19.14 5.25
N VAL A 27 -9.54 -19.03 4.51
CA VAL A 27 -8.24 -19.58 4.93
C VAL A 27 -7.26 -18.41 5.03
N HIS A 28 -6.67 -18.24 6.21
CA HIS A 28 -5.64 -17.25 6.46
C HIS A 28 -4.29 -17.96 6.54
N SER A 29 -3.28 -17.43 5.84
CA SER A 29 -1.90 -17.90 5.94
C SER A 29 -1.12 -16.93 6.83
N PHE A 30 -0.66 -17.40 7.99
CA PHE A 30 0.19 -16.61 8.88
C PHE A 30 1.66 -16.85 8.52
N ARG A 31 2.42 -15.76 8.44
CA ARG A 31 3.87 -15.79 8.28
C ARG A 31 4.53 -15.07 9.44
N LEU A 32 5.67 -15.57 9.88
CA LEU A 32 6.50 -14.87 10.85
C LEU A 32 7.07 -13.59 10.20
N PRO A 33 7.31 -12.53 10.99
CA PRO A 33 7.98 -11.33 10.51
C PRO A 33 9.31 -11.71 9.83
N ALA A 34 9.63 -11.06 8.71
CA ALA A 34 10.90 -11.33 8.04
C ALA A 34 12.07 -10.82 8.91
N ASP A 35 13.12 -11.61 9.06
CA ASP A 35 14.30 -11.25 9.85
C ASP A 35 15.13 -10.12 9.20
N THR A 36 14.96 -9.91 7.89
CA THR A 36 15.76 -8.97 7.10
C THR A 36 15.13 -7.57 7.07
N ASN A 37 15.60 -6.69 7.94
CA ASN A 37 15.16 -5.30 8.01
C ASN A 37 15.97 -4.41 7.04
N ALA A 38 15.59 -4.38 5.77
CA ALA A 38 16.15 -3.40 4.82
C ALA A 38 15.35 -2.09 4.89
N THR A 39 16.04 -0.99 5.22
CA THR A 39 15.49 0.36 5.13
C THR A 39 15.20 0.72 3.67
N ILE A 40 13.96 1.13 3.36
CA ILE A 40 13.59 1.67 2.05
C ILE A 40 13.94 3.16 2.02
N LYS A 41 14.76 3.56 1.05
CA LYS A 41 15.02 4.95 0.69
C LYS A 41 14.47 5.21 -0.70
N MET A 42 13.76 6.32 -0.85
CA MET A 42 13.20 6.76 -2.11
C MET A 42 13.58 8.23 -2.32
N GLU A 43 14.30 8.50 -3.40
CA GLU A 43 14.70 9.85 -3.77
C GLU A 43 13.96 10.29 -5.02
N VAL A 44 13.42 11.50 -4.97
CA VAL A 44 12.78 12.17 -6.10
C VAL A 44 13.50 13.49 -6.28
N GLY A 45 14.24 13.59 -7.38
CA GLY A 45 14.94 14.80 -7.77
C GLY A 45 14.64 15.13 -9.23
N ILE A 46 14.55 16.41 -9.54
CA ILE A 46 14.52 16.89 -10.92
C ILE A 46 15.73 17.81 -11.08
N GLU A 47 16.73 17.37 -11.83
CA GLU A 47 18.02 18.07 -12.00
C GLU A 47 17.83 19.50 -12.53
N GLU A 48 16.93 19.68 -13.50
CA GLU A 48 16.64 20.99 -14.10
C GLU A 48 15.81 21.91 -13.20
N THR A 49 15.10 21.35 -12.22
CA THR A 49 14.19 22.12 -11.34
C THR A 49 14.61 22.15 -9.88
N ALA A 50 15.88 21.94 -9.56
CA ALA A 50 16.48 22.26 -8.25
C ALA A 50 15.60 21.92 -7.03
N CYS A 51 14.91 20.79 -7.09
CA CYS A 51 14.10 20.23 -6.03
C CYS A 51 14.60 18.81 -5.81
N ILE A 52 15.07 18.53 -4.59
CA ILE A 52 15.54 17.20 -4.19
C ILE A 52 14.81 16.84 -2.90
N LEU A 53 14.01 15.78 -2.98
CA LEU A 53 13.22 15.22 -1.90
C LEU A 53 13.71 13.80 -1.65
N SER A 54 13.99 13.47 -0.39
CA SER A 54 14.36 12.11 0.01
C SER A 54 13.40 11.63 1.10
N LEU A 55 12.79 10.47 0.88
CA LEU A 55 11.98 9.75 1.84
C LEU A 55 12.79 8.54 2.34
N SER A 56 13.07 8.52 3.63
CA SER A 56 13.69 7.38 4.29
C SER A 56 12.70 6.78 5.27
N THR A 57 12.34 5.52 5.06
CA THR A 57 11.66 4.72 6.09
C THR A 57 12.67 4.30 7.14
N THR A 58 12.27 4.14 8.40
CA THR A 58 13.11 3.56 9.46
C THR A 58 12.70 2.14 9.80
N SER A 59 11.70 1.60 9.10
CA SER A 59 11.07 0.31 9.32
C SER A 59 11.39 -0.67 8.17
N PRO A 60 11.16 -2.00 8.37
CA PRO A 60 11.42 -3.03 7.37
C PRO A 60 10.72 -2.77 6.03
N ASN A 61 11.14 -3.48 4.98
CA ASN A 61 10.48 -3.46 3.66
C ASN A 61 9.24 -4.38 3.59
N ILE A 62 8.99 -5.19 4.63
CA ILE A 62 7.86 -6.11 4.75
C ILE A 62 7.13 -5.75 6.03
N TYR A 63 5.81 -5.51 5.91
CA TYR A 63 4.95 -5.09 7.01
C TYR A 63 3.83 -6.10 7.24
N HIS A 64 3.50 -6.34 8.50
CA HIS A 64 2.26 -7.03 8.88
C HIS A 64 1.04 -6.12 8.64
N LEU A 65 -0.14 -6.70 8.48
CA LEU A 65 -1.39 -5.98 8.18
C LEU A 65 -1.80 -4.95 9.26
N LYS A 66 -1.22 -5.04 10.45
CA LYS A 66 -1.46 -4.12 11.58
C LYS A 66 -0.25 -3.24 11.92
N ASP A 67 0.79 -3.28 11.10
CA ASP A 67 2.01 -2.51 11.37
C ASP A 67 1.84 -1.03 10.99
N VAL A 68 2.75 -0.23 11.54
CA VAL A 68 2.84 1.20 11.28
C VAL A 68 4.09 1.47 10.45
N ILE A 69 3.90 2.16 9.34
CA ILE A 69 5.00 2.63 8.50
C ILE A 69 5.52 3.95 9.10
N VAL A 70 6.79 3.95 9.50
CA VAL A 70 7.46 5.15 10.03
C VAL A 70 8.53 5.62 9.06
N GLY A 71 8.45 6.89 8.66
CA GLY A 71 9.38 7.51 7.72
C GLY A 71 9.64 8.98 8.00
N LYS A 72 10.73 9.48 7.43
CA LYS A 72 11.15 10.88 7.48
C LYS A 72 11.30 11.41 6.06
N ILE A 73 10.86 12.64 5.84
CA ILE A 73 10.95 13.34 4.57
C ILE A 73 11.94 14.49 4.76
N TYR A 74 12.98 14.49 3.94
CA TYR A 74 14.00 15.53 3.95
C TYR A 74 13.86 16.38 2.69
N PHE A 75 13.80 17.70 2.89
CA PHE A 75 13.84 18.71 1.84
C PHE A 75 15.28 19.19 1.73
N LEU A 76 16.05 18.67 0.77
CA LEU A 76 17.46 19.01 0.64
C LEU A 76 17.64 20.34 -0.10
N LEU A 77 16.90 20.49 -1.20
CA LEU A 77 16.87 21.72 -1.99
C LEU A 77 15.45 21.94 -2.46
N VAL A 78 14.91 23.14 -2.27
CA VAL A 78 13.56 23.51 -2.71
C VAL A 78 13.60 24.90 -3.31
N ARG A 79 13.73 24.97 -4.64
CA ARG A 79 13.65 26.25 -5.38
C ARG A 79 12.31 26.45 -6.09
N ILE A 80 11.44 25.44 -6.06
CA ILE A 80 10.08 25.49 -6.60
C ILE A 80 9.06 25.33 -5.48
N LYS A 81 7.95 26.08 -5.57
CA LYS A 81 6.81 25.92 -4.67
C LYS A 81 6.12 24.58 -4.99
N ILE A 82 6.31 23.61 -4.11
CA ILE A 82 5.52 22.37 -4.11
C ILE A 82 4.07 22.75 -3.81
N LYS A 83 3.13 22.32 -4.67
CA LYS A 83 1.71 22.65 -4.49
C LYS A 83 1.00 21.62 -3.61
N HIS A 84 1.24 20.36 -3.89
CA HIS A 84 0.61 19.22 -3.23
C HIS A 84 1.62 18.10 -3.14
N MET A 85 1.67 17.44 -1.99
CA MET A 85 2.47 16.24 -1.78
C MET A 85 1.62 15.20 -1.05
N GLU A 86 1.53 13.99 -1.59
CA GLU A 86 0.83 12.87 -0.96
C GLU A 86 1.64 11.57 -1.06
N LEU A 87 1.43 10.68 -0.09
CA LEU A 87 1.90 9.30 -0.11
C LEU A 87 0.71 8.37 -0.28
N SER A 88 0.80 7.45 -1.22
CA SER A 88 -0.27 6.51 -1.55
C SER A 88 0.16 5.06 -1.36
N ILE A 89 -0.77 4.23 -0.87
CA ILE A 89 -0.61 2.78 -0.86
C ILE A 89 -1.37 2.26 -2.08
N ILE A 90 -0.65 1.57 -2.98
CA ILE A 90 -1.20 1.05 -4.23
C ILE A 90 -1.18 -0.47 -4.21
N ARG A 91 -2.36 -1.08 -4.33
CA ARG A 91 -2.54 -2.52 -4.52
C ARG A 91 -2.48 -2.83 -6.01
N ARG A 92 -1.62 -3.77 -6.41
CA ARG A 92 -1.51 -4.25 -7.80
C ARG A 92 -1.83 -5.74 -7.84
N GLU A 93 -2.80 -6.12 -8.67
CA GLU A 93 -3.20 -7.50 -8.90
C GLU A 93 -2.86 -7.90 -10.33
N THR A 94 -2.29 -9.09 -10.51
CA THR A 94 -1.98 -9.66 -11.82
C THR A 94 -2.67 -11.01 -11.96
N THR A 95 -3.58 -11.11 -12.92
CA THR A 95 -4.42 -12.30 -13.14
C THR A 95 -4.19 -12.88 -14.53
N GLY A 96 -4.26 -14.20 -14.64
CA GLY A 96 -4.09 -14.92 -15.90
C GLY A 96 -2.65 -15.39 -16.17
N SER A 97 -2.53 -16.31 -17.13
CA SER A 97 -1.26 -16.86 -17.61
C SER A 97 -0.99 -16.35 -19.03
N PRO A 98 0.27 -16.27 -19.47
CA PRO A 98 0.58 -15.96 -20.87
C PRO A 98 -0.22 -16.86 -21.83
N PRO A 99 -0.78 -16.32 -22.94
CA PRO A 99 -0.66 -14.95 -23.43
C PRO A 99 -1.64 -13.93 -22.81
N ASN A 100 -2.60 -14.37 -21.98
CA ASN A 100 -3.71 -13.54 -21.51
C ASN A 100 -3.52 -13.08 -20.06
N ARG A 101 -2.56 -12.18 -19.83
CA ARG A 101 -2.28 -11.59 -18.51
C ARG A 101 -2.95 -10.22 -18.38
N TYR A 102 -3.66 -10.01 -17.29
CA TYR A 102 -4.31 -8.76 -16.92
C TYR A 102 -3.66 -8.18 -15.67
N ASN A 103 -3.48 -6.86 -15.64
CA ASN A 103 -2.95 -6.14 -14.48
C ASN A 103 -3.95 -5.08 -14.05
N GLU A 104 -4.33 -5.10 -12.78
CA GLU A 104 -5.19 -4.12 -12.14
C GLU A 104 -4.41 -3.37 -11.06
N SER A 105 -4.64 -2.07 -10.94
CA SER A 105 -3.99 -1.23 -9.93
C SER A 105 -5.00 -0.32 -9.25
N GLU A 106 -5.06 -0.40 -7.94
CA GLU A 106 -5.99 0.35 -7.09
C GLU A 106 -5.22 1.14 -6.04
N THR A 107 -5.56 2.41 -5.86
CA THR A 107 -5.03 3.21 -4.75
C THR A 107 -5.89 2.98 -3.51
N THR A 108 -5.38 2.21 -2.55
CA THR A 108 -6.12 1.84 -1.34
C THR A 108 -6.25 3.01 -0.37
N THR A 109 -5.17 3.78 -0.17
CA THR A 109 -5.17 4.92 0.75
C THR A 109 -4.27 6.03 0.23
N LYS A 110 -4.62 7.27 0.61
CA LYS A 110 -3.84 8.47 0.35
C LYS A 110 -3.60 9.21 1.66
N PHE A 111 -2.36 9.62 1.88
CA PHE A 111 -1.93 10.42 3.01
C PHE A 111 -1.35 11.72 2.48
N GLU A 112 -2.06 12.81 2.72
CA GLU A 112 -1.58 14.15 2.39
C GLU A 112 -0.41 14.50 3.33
N ILE A 113 0.73 14.84 2.74
CA ILE A 113 1.96 15.17 3.46
C ILE A 113 2.08 16.68 3.61
N MET A 114 1.71 17.43 2.58
CA MET A 114 1.90 18.88 2.53
C MET A 114 0.84 19.53 1.65
N ASP A 115 0.20 20.56 2.19
CA ASP A 115 -0.63 21.52 1.46
C ASP A 115 0.11 22.87 1.44
N GLY A 116 0.75 23.19 0.32
CA GLY A 116 1.61 24.38 0.16
C GLY A 116 3.13 24.12 0.20
N GLY A 117 3.94 25.19 0.27
CA GLY A 117 5.40 25.08 0.22
C GLY A 117 6.03 24.67 1.56
N PRO A 118 7.20 24.01 1.57
CA PRO A 118 7.84 23.56 2.81
C PRO A 118 8.18 24.75 3.72
N VAL A 119 7.66 24.72 4.95
CA VAL A 119 7.91 25.76 5.94
C VAL A 119 9.25 25.47 6.63
N TRP A 120 10.22 26.36 6.46
CA TRP A 120 11.46 26.34 7.24
C TRP A 120 11.13 26.51 8.73
N ALA A 121 11.53 25.56 9.57
CA ALA A 121 11.27 25.60 11.01
C ALA A 121 12.28 26.52 11.74
N LYS A 122 12.09 27.84 11.71
CA LYS A 122 12.75 28.77 12.67
C LYS A 122 11.95 28.85 13.96
N ARG A 123 11.87 27.81 14.81
CA ARG A 123 11.30 28.01 16.17
C ARG A 123 11.58 27.00 17.29
N TYR A 124 12.64 26.19 17.25
CA TYR A 124 12.96 25.29 18.37
C TYR A 124 14.35 25.47 19.00
N LEU A 125 15.09 26.54 18.68
CA LEU A 125 16.38 26.88 19.34
C LEU A 125 16.35 28.22 20.08
N SER A 126 15.19 28.65 20.55
CA SER A 126 15.09 29.75 21.52
C SER A 126 14.19 29.33 22.66
N ASN A 127 14.75 28.59 23.61
CA ASN A 127 14.42 28.59 25.04
C ASN A 127 15.24 27.48 25.73
N SER A 128 16.54 27.71 25.82
CA SER A 128 17.37 27.19 26.90
C SER A 128 18.13 28.38 27.46
N SER A 129 17.41 29.21 28.22
CA SER A 129 17.97 30.15 29.19
C SER A 129 18.07 29.44 30.53
#